data_AF-A0A6G7YTS3-F1
#
_entry.id   AF-A0A6G7YTS3-F1
#
_cell.length_a   1.000
_cell.length_b   1.000
_cell.length_c   1.000
_cell.angle_alpha   90.00
_cell.angle_beta   90.00
_cell.angle_gamma   90.00
#
_symmetry.space_group_name_H-M   'P 1'
#
loop_
_entity.id
_entity.type
_entity.pdbx_description
1 polymer ?
#
loop_
_entity_poly.entity_id
_entity_poly.type
_entity_poly.pdbx_seq_one_letter_code
_entity_poly.pdbx_strand_id
1 'polypeptide(L)'
;MSMADPQDLPSFDAQSVLAALRLNDVDAALAAGLLHAPALDELLRLNLSEEDARRVDSAASRRRTALAARERFNQRNKRVAARKHARDTAHQNKLDQTSKLPPAANAALLRALARVKKPQQ
;
A
#
# COMPACT_ATOMS: atom_id res chain seq x y z
N MET A 1 -18.07 -10.45 20.20
CA MET A 1 -17.28 -9.47 19.43
C MET A 1 -16.17 -8.99 20.36
N SER A 2 -14.98 -9.59 20.24
CA SER A 2 -13.86 -9.28 21.11
C SER A 2 -13.31 -7.91 20.76
N MET A 3 -13.23 -7.04 21.75
CA MET A 3 -12.49 -5.78 21.73
C MET A 3 -11.09 -6.06 21.20
N ALA A 4 -10.65 -5.33 20.19
CA ALA A 4 -9.23 -5.27 19.89
C ALA A 4 -8.58 -4.51 21.06
N ASP A 5 -7.78 -5.22 21.86
CA ASP A 5 -6.97 -4.61 22.92
C ASP A 5 -6.18 -3.42 22.32
N PRO A 6 -6.12 -2.27 23.01
CA PRO A 6 -5.27 -1.18 22.59
C PRO A 6 -3.84 -1.70 22.62
N GLN A 7 -3.30 -1.99 21.44
CA GLN A 7 -1.98 -2.55 21.26
C GLN A 7 -0.97 -1.77 22.08
N ASP A 8 -0.13 -2.49 22.83
CA ASP A 8 1.11 -2.01 23.44
C ASP A 8 1.95 -1.31 22.35
N LEU A 9 1.66 -0.03 22.11
CA LEU A 9 2.56 0.81 21.35
C LEU A 9 3.86 0.84 22.15
N PRO A 10 5.01 0.52 21.54
CA PRO A 10 6.26 0.49 22.28
C PRO A 10 6.48 1.87 22.89
N SER A 11 6.42 1.94 24.22
CA SER A 11 6.75 3.16 24.95
C SER A 11 8.20 3.48 24.64
N PHE A 12 8.48 4.72 24.26
CA PHE A 12 9.84 5.14 23.92
C PHE A 12 10.80 4.89 25.09
N ASP A 13 11.77 4.00 24.89
CA ASP A 13 12.86 3.77 25.83
C ASP A 13 14.16 4.33 25.24
N ALA A 14 14.56 5.50 25.76
CA ALA A 14 15.72 6.24 25.28
C ALA A 14 17.02 5.43 25.35
N GLN A 15 17.21 4.63 26.39
CA GLN A 15 18.45 3.87 26.58
C GLN A 15 18.54 2.70 25.60
N SER A 16 17.44 1.96 25.44
CA SER A 16 17.37 0.87 24.47
C SER A 16 17.50 1.37 23.03
N VAL A 17 16.88 2.51 22.69
CA VAL A 17 17.05 3.15 21.37
C VAL A 17 18.52 3.54 21.15
N LEU A 18 19.18 4.19 22.11
CA LEU A 18 20.57 4.59 21.97
C LEU A 18 21.52 3.40 21.83
N ALA A 19 21.33 2.36 22.64
CA ALA A 19 22.10 1.13 22.57
C ALA A 19 21.97 0.48 21.19
N ALA A 20 20.73 0.37 20.68
CA ALA A 20 20.46 -0.19 19.36
C ALA A 20 21.08 0.67 18.22
N LEU A 21 20.95 2.00 18.29
CA LEU A 21 21.57 2.91 17.32
C LEU A 21 23.09 2.82 17.31
N ARG A 22 23.74 2.64 18.48
CA ARG A 22 25.20 2.47 18.57
C ARG A 22 25.67 1.17 17.93
N LEU A 23 24.84 0.13 17.98
CA LEU A 23 25.09 -1.16 17.31
C LEU A 23 24.65 -1.17 15.84
N ASN A 24 24.14 -0.06 15.31
CA ASN A 24 23.49 0.04 14.01
C ASN A 24 22.33 -0.96 13.81
N ASP A 25 21.70 -1.40 14.91
CA ASP A 25 20.53 -2.28 14.87
C ASP A 25 19.26 -1.43 14.79
N VAL A 26 18.78 -1.23 13.57
CA VAL A 26 17.59 -0.41 13.31
C VAL A 26 16.32 -1.12 13.77
N ASP A 27 16.27 -2.45 13.71
CA ASP A 27 15.07 -3.21 14.06
C ASP A 27 14.87 -3.20 15.59
N ALA A 28 15.96 -3.36 16.35
CA ALA A 28 15.93 -3.18 17.80
C ALA A 28 15.57 -1.74 18.19
N ALA A 29 16.09 -0.72 17.47
CA ALA A 29 15.74 0.67 17.74
C ALA A 29 14.25 0.96 17.47
N LEU A 30 13.67 0.34 16.43
CA LEU A 30 12.25 0.44 16.13
C LEU A 30 11.39 -0.24 17.21
N ALA A 31 11.79 -1.42 17.66
CA ALA A 31 11.12 -2.14 18.75
C ALA A 31 11.15 -1.34 20.07
N ALA A 32 12.23 -0.60 20.32
CA ALA A 32 12.37 0.30 21.46
C ALA A 32 11.64 1.66 21.30
N GLY A 33 10.90 1.86 20.21
CA GLY A 33 10.04 3.02 20.03
C GLY A 33 10.70 4.23 19.33
N LEU A 34 11.75 4.05 18.52
CA LEU A 34 12.41 5.15 17.78
C LEU A 34 11.44 6.04 16.98
N LEU A 35 10.36 5.48 16.42
CA LEU A 35 9.36 6.27 15.69
C LEU A 35 8.55 7.22 16.58
N HIS A 36 8.43 6.88 17.86
CA HIS A 36 7.73 7.64 18.89
C HIS A 36 8.69 8.47 19.73
N ALA A 37 9.94 8.64 19.29
CA ALA A 37 10.90 9.48 19.97
C ALA A 37 10.34 10.90 20.15
N PRO A 38 10.43 11.47 21.36
CA PRO A 38 10.00 12.83 21.66
C PRO A 38 10.87 13.86 20.95
N ALA A 39 10.47 15.12 20.99
CA ALA A 39 11.23 16.20 20.37
C ALA A 39 12.60 16.37 21.03
N LEU A 40 13.56 16.98 20.31
CA LEU A 40 14.92 17.19 20.81
C LEU A 40 14.96 17.84 22.19
N ASP A 41 14.14 18.88 22.44
CA ASP A 41 14.08 19.58 23.73
C ASP A 41 13.64 18.67 24.88
N GLU A 42 12.77 17.70 24.60
CA GLU A 42 12.30 16.72 25.59
C GLU A 42 13.35 15.64 25.85
N LEU A 43 14.09 15.22 24.82
CA LEU A 43 15.23 14.30 24.98
C LEU A 43 16.32 14.91 25.87
N LEU A 44 16.59 16.21 25.72
CA LEU A 44 17.53 16.93 26.58
C LEU A 44 17.04 16.98 28.04
N ARG A 45 15.73 17.14 28.26
CA ARG A 45 15.11 17.08 29.60
C ARG A 45 15.17 15.69 30.23
N LEU A 46 15.34 14.64 29.44
CA LEU A 46 15.52 13.26 29.92
C LEU A 46 16.99 12.93 30.29
N ASN A 47 17.84 13.95 30.46
CA ASN A 47 19.27 13.82 30.79
C ASN A 47 20.10 13.07 29.73
N LEU A 48 19.67 13.07 28.46
CA LEU A 48 20.53 12.62 27.37
C LEU A 48 21.59 13.68 27.07
N SER A 49 22.79 13.23 26.69
CA SER A 49 23.80 14.12 26.13
C SER A 49 23.26 14.78 24.86
N GLU A 50 23.68 16.02 24.58
CA GLU A 50 23.20 16.74 23.38
C GLU A 50 23.52 15.98 22.09
N GLU A 51 24.69 15.31 22.05
CA GLU A 51 25.08 14.48 20.92
C GLU A 51 24.17 13.26 20.75
N ASP A 52 23.88 12.54 21.83
CA ASP A 52 22.98 11.38 21.80
C ASP A 52 21.54 11.79 21.44
N ALA A 53 21.05 12.89 22.00
CA ALA A 53 19.72 13.42 21.70
C ALA A 53 19.58 13.80 20.20
N ARG A 54 20.59 14.48 19.64
CA ARG A 54 20.64 14.79 18.19
C ARG A 54 20.71 13.54 17.32
N ARG A 55 21.43 12.50 17.75
CA ARG A 55 21.49 11.21 17.02
C ARG A 55 20.10 10.55 16.96
N VAL A 56 19.39 10.49 18.09
CA VAL A 56 18.03 9.91 18.15
C VAL A 56 17.06 10.72 17.29
N ASP A 57 17.04 12.05 17.44
CA ASP A 57 16.16 12.93 16.65
C ASP A 57 16.42 12.80 15.15
N SER A 58 17.69 12.81 14.73
CA SER A 58 18.06 12.65 13.33
C SER A 58 17.65 11.27 12.78
N ALA A 59 17.87 10.20 13.55
CA ALA A 59 17.48 8.84 13.16
C ALA A 59 15.96 8.72 13.01
N ALA A 60 15.19 9.23 13.98
CA ALA A 60 13.73 9.26 13.95
C ALA A 60 13.21 10.05 12.74
N SER A 61 13.75 11.25 12.51
CA SER A 61 13.38 12.13 11.39
C SER A 61 13.66 11.51 10.03
N ARG A 62 14.85 10.92 9.84
CA ARG A 62 15.22 10.21 8.61
C ARG A 62 14.29 9.02 8.36
N ARG A 63 13.95 8.26 9.41
CA ARG A 63 13.06 7.10 9.29
C ARG A 63 11.64 7.51 8.94
N ARG A 64 11.06 8.51 9.62
CA ARG A 64 9.74 9.05 9.31
C ARG A 64 9.68 9.55 7.85
N THR A 65 10.71 10.25 7.40
CA THR A 65 10.83 10.71 6.01
C THR A 65 10.86 9.56 5.01
N ALA A 66 11.64 8.52 5.28
CA ALA A 66 11.72 7.33 4.43
C ALA A 66 10.38 6.58 4.34
N LEU A 67 9.65 6.46 5.47
CA LEU A 67 8.31 5.87 5.49
C LEU A 67 7.32 6.69 4.67
N ALA A 68 7.31 8.01 4.83
CA ALA A 68 6.46 8.90 4.04
C ALA A 68 6.76 8.80 2.53
N ALA A 69 8.03 8.68 2.14
CA ALA A 69 8.43 8.47 0.75
C ALA A 69 7.92 7.13 0.19
N ARG A 70 8.06 6.05 0.97
CA ARG A 70 7.55 4.72 0.62
C ARG A 70 6.03 4.72 0.46
N GLU A 71 5.32 5.41 1.35
CA GLU A 71 3.86 5.56 1.27
C GLU A 71 3.44 6.30 0.00
N ARG A 72 4.08 7.45 -0.31
CA ARG A 72 3.82 8.18 -1.56
C ARG A 72 4.04 7.32 -2.80
N PHE A 73 5.10 6.51 -2.80
CA PHE A 73 5.38 5.56 -3.86
C PHE A 73 4.27 4.50 -3.98
N ASN A 74 3.87 3.89 -2.88
CA ASN A 74 2.78 2.91 -2.85
C ASN A 74 1.46 3.52 -3.35
N GLN A 75 1.12 4.74 -2.93
CA GLN A 75 -0.05 5.46 -3.40
C GLN A 75 0.00 5.74 -4.91
N ARG A 76 1.17 6.13 -5.44
CA ARG A 76 1.38 6.28 -6.89
C ARG A 76 1.15 4.95 -7.61
N ASN A 77 1.72 3.85 -7.13
CA ASN A 77 1.57 2.55 -7.76
C ASN A 77 0.11 2.07 -7.73
N LYS A 78 -0.59 2.25 -6.62
CA LYS A 78 -2.04 1.98 -6.52
C LYS A 78 -2.84 2.74 -7.58
N ARG A 79 -2.56 4.04 -7.79
CA ARG A 79 -3.22 4.84 -8.83
C ARG A 79 -2.92 4.34 -10.25
N VAL A 80 -1.67 3.97 -10.53
CA VAL A 80 -1.28 3.43 -11.83
C VAL A 80 -1.96 2.08 -12.08
N ALA A 81 -1.97 1.20 -11.09
CA ALA A 81 -2.64 -0.09 -11.15
C ALA A 81 -4.15 0.07 -11.39
N ALA A 82 -4.81 0.99 -10.68
CA ALA A 82 -6.23 1.30 -10.89
C ALA A 82 -6.52 1.80 -12.31
N ARG A 83 -5.67 2.69 -12.85
CA ARG A 83 -5.79 3.15 -14.24
C ARG A 83 -5.58 2.02 -15.25
N LYS A 84 -4.62 1.13 -15.00
CA LYS A 84 -4.39 -0.05 -15.85
C LYS A 84 -5.62 -0.95 -15.86
N HIS A 85 -6.13 -1.30 -14.68
CA HIS A 85 -7.35 -2.10 -14.54
C HIS A 85 -8.56 -1.47 -15.26
N ALA A 86 -8.74 -0.15 -15.14
CA ALA A 86 -9.81 0.56 -15.85
C ALA A 86 -9.69 0.48 -17.38
N ARG A 87 -8.47 0.49 -17.92
CA ARG A 87 -8.23 0.30 -19.37
C ARG A 87 -8.48 -1.15 -19.79
N ASP A 88 -7.97 -2.10 -19.03
CA ASP A 88 -8.09 -3.53 -19.34
C ASP A 88 -9.57 -3.95 -19.33
N THR A 89 -10.34 -3.48 -18.33
CA THR A 89 -11.80 -3.68 -18.28
C THR A 89 -12.55 -2.99 -19.43
N ALA A 90 -12.18 -1.75 -19.80
CA ALA A 90 -12.78 -1.08 -20.96
C ALA A 90 -12.47 -1.82 -22.28
N HIS A 91 -11.27 -2.37 -22.42
CA HIS A 91 -10.89 -3.19 -23.57
C HIS A 91 -11.68 -4.51 -23.61
N GLN A 92 -11.82 -5.19 -22.47
CA GLN A 92 -12.63 -6.40 -22.35
C GLN A 92 -14.10 -6.12 -22.69
N ASN A 93 -14.69 -5.06 -22.14
CA ASN A 93 -16.07 -4.67 -22.44
C ASN A 93 -16.26 -4.34 -23.93
N LYS A 94 -15.26 -3.72 -24.57
CA LYS A 94 -15.29 -3.45 -26.02
C LYS A 94 -15.24 -4.75 -26.82
N LEU A 95 -14.37 -5.70 -26.45
CA LEU A 95 -14.32 -7.02 -27.08
C LEU A 95 -15.65 -7.75 -26.93
N ASP A 96 -16.23 -7.76 -25.72
CA ASP A 96 -17.52 -8.39 -25.44
C ASP A 96 -18.66 -7.73 -26.24
N GLN A 97 -18.63 -6.41 -26.43
CA GLN A 97 -19.57 -5.70 -27.29
C GLN A 97 -19.39 -6.03 -28.77
N THR A 98 -18.15 -6.18 -29.26
CA THR A 98 -17.88 -6.58 -30.66
C THR A 98 -18.14 -8.06 -30.93
N SER A 99 -18.11 -8.91 -29.91
CA SER A 99 -18.40 -10.35 -30.00
C SER A 99 -19.90 -10.65 -30.12
N LYS A 100 -20.75 -9.69 -29.78
CA LYS A 100 -22.20 -9.77 -30.00
C LYS A 100 -22.47 -9.38 -31.45
N LEU A 101 -22.77 -10.39 -32.27
CA LEU A 101 -23.25 -10.17 -33.64
C LEU A 101 -24.38 -9.11 -33.63
N PRO A 102 -24.35 -8.12 -34.53
CA PRO A 102 -25.43 -7.13 -34.59
C PRO A 102 -26.78 -7.86 -34.79
N PRO A 103 -27.90 -7.32 -34.27
CA PRO A 103 -29.18 -8.02 -34.26
C PRO A 103 -29.61 -8.55 -35.63
N ALA A 104 -29.28 -7.82 -36.70
CA ALA A 104 -29.53 -8.23 -38.07
C ALA A 104 -28.69 -9.45 -38.50
N ALA A 105 -27.41 -9.50 -38.13
CA ALA A 105 -26.53 -10.64 -38.41
C ALA A 105 -26.90 -11.86 -37.56
N ASN A 106 -27.29 -11.66 -36.30
CA ASN A 106 -27.79 -12.73 -35.44
C ASN A 106 -29.12 -13.30 -35.99
N ALA A 107 -30.06 -12.44 -36.41
CA ALA A 107 -31.30 -12.88 -37.05
C ALA A 107 -31.06 -13.61 -38.37
N ALA A 108 -30.09 -13.17 -39.19
CA ALA A 108 -29.71 -13.84 -40.42
C ALA A 108 -29.13 -15.24 -40.14
N LEU A 109 -28.27 -15.36 -39.13
CA LEU A 109 -27.67 -16.63 -38.72
C LEU A 109 -28.72 -17.60 -38.14
N LEU A 110 -29.65 -17.11 -37.30
CA LEU A 110 -30.78 -17.91 -36.80
C LEU A 110 -31.69 -18.40 -37.93
N ARG A 111 -31.97 -17.56 -38.94
CA ARG A 111 -32.74 -17.97 -40.14
C ARG A 111 -31.98 -18.99 -40.98
N ALA A 112 -30.66 -18.83 -41.14
CA ALA A 112 -29.82 -19.79 -41.84
C ALA A 112 -29.82 -21.15 -41.14
N LEU A 113 -29.64 -21.19 -39.82
CA LEU A 113 -29.72 -22.42 -39.02
C LEU A 113 -31.13 -23.04 -39.06
N ALA A 114 -32.19 -22.24 -39.03
CA ALA A 114 -33.56 -22.73 -39.15
C ALA A 114 -33.87 -23.35 -40.52
N ARG A 115 -33.23 -22.85 -41.59
CA ARG A 115 -33.33 -23.42 -42.94
C ARG A 115 -32.56 -24.74 -43.06
N VAL A 116 -31.41 -24.87 -42.42
CA VAL A 116 -30.64 -26.12 -42.36
C VAL A 116 -31.37 -27.18 -41.51
N LYS A 117 -32.12 -26.77 -40.47
CA LYS A 117 -32.89 -27.66 -39.59
C LYS A 117 -34.25 -28.08 -40.16
N LYS A 118 -34.76 -27.43 -41.20
CA LYS A 118 -35.93 -27.92 -41.95
C LYS A 118 -35.41 -28.84 -43.07
N PRO A 119 -35.55 -30.18 -42.96
CA PRO A 119 -35.28 -31.03 -44.10
C PRO A 119 -36.28 -30.66 -45.19
N GLN A 120 -35.77 -30.42 -46.40
CA GLN A 120 -36.57 -30.26 -47.60
C GLN A 120 -37.51 -31.47 -47.71
N GLN A 121 -38.82 -31.23 -47.60
CA GLN A 121 -39.86 -32.16 -48.04
C GLN A 121 -40.17 -31.88 -49.51
#